data_AF-A0A221MCM9-F1
#
_entry.id   AF-A0A221MCM9-F1
#
_cell.length_a   1.000
_cell.length_b   1.000
_cell.length_c   1.000
_cell.angle_alpha   90.00
_cell.angle_beta   90.00
_cell.angle_gamma   90.00
#
_symmetry.space_group_name_H-M   'P 1'
#
loop_
_entity.id
_entity.type
_entity.pdbx_description
1 polymer ?
#
loop_
_entity_poly.entity_id
_entity_poly.type
_entity_poly.pdbx_seq_one_letter_code
_entity_poly.pdbx_strand_id
1 'polypeptide(L)'
;MKKEWFDQYWNDMEVPQEELNQAIKNGIRSGKRSKRKRKRLKSTTIITSAAASLILASGLFFSPVTEVLAKVPLLNLIYEDITTTVGSELFASNLVTELDEKATDNGVNITITSAYYDNNVLGFTFKVEGDQLSIKNMDKGNSSASGYGYYLFDGEEQNQLSGSGSGLKETDDGFIGAMEFYQPDQSIASDFTLPITFTSILGEKGTWRFDIPIEKRPAEKVMVEGETRTKDGSYSLIMNSITKGKATTILDYKTIRPKGGKDDHINIDVFDDDGNRLSKRNIGKTVSIEEKSGTIQVQEHSLFTSAIDANDDYLMIYPEVSRDEFDTIHAIQDTPFEVESSRFGYKIVVNKVLKQDQQFIIDYYIKNVDSESYKKDIFQNFADQIKLIRSEDVISNGDGQDQYEALKEDSLILGKKGKLINQEKLHFQSRFELDKPEKFTINDYSLMVPFGIFGMNDSIEMKPVKVDLPNH
;
A
#
# COMPACT_ATOMS: atom_id res chain seq x y z
N MET A 1 -2.89 -15.27 -14.13
CA MET A 1 -2.95 -16.11 -12.90
C MET A 1 -4.28 -16.84 -12.86
N LYS A 2 -4.28 -18.16 -12.63
CA LYS A 2 -5.51 -18.97 -12.61
C LYS A 2 -6.33 -18.68 -11.34
N LYS A 3 -7.59 -18.27 -11.51
CA LYS A 3 -8.58 -18.07 -10.42
C LYS A 3 -8.70 -19.31 -9.51
N GLU A 4 -8.60 -20.48 -10.12
CA GLU A 4 -8.66 -21.78 -9.45
C GLU A 4 -7.53 -21.99 -8.43
N TRP A 5 -6.35 -21.39 -8.64
CA TRP A 5 -5.23 -21.45 -7.69
C TRP A 5 -5.54 -20.63 -6.41
N PHE A 6 -6.11 -19.44 -6.58
CA PHE A 6 -6.57 -18.61 -5.47
C PHE A 6 -7.67 -19.32 -4.67
N ASP A 7 -8.64 -19.92 -5.36
CA ASP A 7 -9.75 -20.63 -4.73
C ASP A 7 -9.25 -21.87 -3.97
N GLN A 8 -8.26 -22.61 -4.49
CA GLN A 8 -7.69 -23.77 -3.82
C GLN A 8 -6.85 -23.37 -2.59
N TYR A 9 -6.04 -22.32 -2.69
CA TYR A 9 -5.24 -21.82 -1.56
C TYR A 9 -6.11 -21.30 -0.41
N TRP A 10 -7.22 -20.63 -0.71
CA TRP A 10 -8.15 -20.11 0.29
C TRP A 10 -8.95 -21.20 1.01
N ASN A 11 -9.31 -22.27 0.30
CA ASN A 11 -10.07 -23.38 0.87
C ASN A 11 -9.25 -24.30 1.79
N ASP A 12 -7.92 -24.33 1.63
CA ASP A 12 -7.01 -25.18 2.42
C ASP A 12 -6.45 -24.48 3.69
N MET A 13 -6.85 -23.24 3.98
CA MET A 13 -6.50 -22.57 5.24
C MET A 13 -7.32 -23.15 6.41
N GLU A 14 -6.69 -23.97 7.25
CA GLU A 14 -7.27 -24.39 8.52
C GLU A 14 -7.45 -23.18 9.45
N VAL A 15 -8.66 -22.66 9.51
CA VAL A 15 -9.05 -21.66 10.50
C VAL A 15 -9.15 -22.36 11.86
N PRO A 16 -8.44 -21.89 12.91
CA PRO A 16 -8.57 -22.44 14.26
C PRO A 16 -9.94 -22.03 14.85
N GLN A 17 -10.99 -22.72 14.41
CA GLN A 17 -12.40 -22.48 14.72
C GLN A 17 -12.63 -22.38 16.23
N GLU A 18 -11.90 -23.16 17.03
CA GLU A 18 -12.06 -23.18 18.49
C GLU A 18 -11.55 -21.89 19.14
N GLU A 19 -10.40 -21.37 18.71
CA GLU A 19 -9.84 -20.10 19.22
C GLU A 19 -10.69 -18.91 18.78
N LEU A 20 -11.16 -18.92 17.52
CA LEU A 20 -12.06 -17.91 16.98
C LEU A 20 -13.40 -17.89 17.75
N ASN A 21 -13.98 -19.06 18.00
CA ASN A 21 -15.23 -19.18 18.76
C ASN A 21 -15.06 -18.77 20.22
N GLN A 22 -13.90 -19.04 20.83
CA GLN A 22 -13.58 -18.55 22.17
C GLN A 22 -13.44 -17.02 22.20
N ALA A 23 -12.76 -16.42 21.22
CA ALA A 23 -12.63 -14.97 21.11
C ALA A 23 -14.00 -14.28 20.95
N ILE A 24 -14.87 -14.82 20.09
CA ILE A 24 -16.25 -14.33 19.90
C ILE A 24 -17.06 -14.45 21.19
N LYS A 25 -17.02 -15.61 21.86
CA LYS A 25 -17.71 -15.80 23.14
C LYS A 25 -17.21 -14.84 24.21
N ASN A 26 -15.90 -14.60 24.28
CA ASN A 26 -15.28 -13.68 25.23
C ASN A 26 -15.68 -12.22 24.94
N GLY A 27 -15.68 -11.80 23.66
CA GLY A 27 -16.16 -10.48 23.24
C GLY A 27 -17.63 -10.23 23.59
N ILE A 28 -18.51 -11.20 23.33
CA ILE A 28 -19.95 -11.12 23.68
C ILE A 28 -20.14 -11.03 25.19
N ARG A 29 -19.35 -11.77 25.99
CA ARG A 29 -19.46 -11.78 27.45
C ARG A 29 -18.99 -10.46 28.07
N SER A 30 -17.93 -9.87 27.52
CA SER A 30 -17.41 -8.56 27.89
C SER A 30 -18.38 -7.43 27.53
N GLY A 31 -19.02 -7.48 26.35
CA GLY A 31 -20.04 -6.52 25.94
C GLY A 31 -21.35 -6.60 26.75
N LYS A 32 -21.74 -7.80 27.21
CA LYS A 32 -22.93 -7.96 28.08
C LYS A 32 -22.70 -7.45 29.51
N ARG A 33 -21.45 -7.39 29.98
CA ARG A 33 -21.10 -6.84 31.31
C ARG A 33 -21.07 -5.29 31.31
N SER A 34 -20.75 -4.64 30.20
CA SER A 34 -20.75 -3.16 30.12
C SER A 34 -22.15 -2.54 30.01
N LYS A 35 -23.13 -3.24 29.39
CA LYS A 35 -24.51 -2.73 29.19
C LYS A 35 -25.39 -2.66 30.45
N ARG A 36 -24.94 -3.13 31.62
CA ARG A 36 -25.78 -3.23 32.83
C ARG A 36 -25.77 -2.00 33.75
N LYS A 37 -25.07 -0.91 33.39
CA LYS A 37 -24.85 0.26 34.28
C LYS A 37 -25.38 1.63 33.83
N ARG A 38 -26.21 1.76 32.78
CA ARG A 38 -26.90 3.05 32.50
C ARG A 38 -28.41 2.88 32.42
N LYS A 39 -29.11 3.36 33.45
CA LYS A 39 -30.55 3.60 33.42
C LYS A 39 -30.86 5.00 33.98
N ARG A 40 -31.75 5.67 33.24
CA ARG A 40 -32.60 6.84 33.56
C ARG A 40 -31.98 8.23 33.38
N LEU A 41 -32.49 8.95 32.38
CA LEU A 41 -33.51 9.99 32.58
C LEU A 41 -34.40 10.09 31.31
N LYS A 42 -35.68 10.47 31.51
CA LYS A 42 -36.70 10.74 30.48
C LYS A 42 -37.02 12.24 30.50
N SER A 43 -37.28 12.86 29.35
CA SER A 43 -38.45 13.74 29.03
C SER A 43 -38.16 14.49 27.70
N THR A 44 -38.85 14.17 26.60
CA THR A 44 -39.97 14.93 25.99
C THR A 44 -39.68 16.39 25.63
N THR A 45 -39.75 16.74 24.35
CA THR A 45 -40.66 17.77 23.79
C THR A 45 -40.74 17.63 22.27
N ILE A 46 -41.96 17.72 21.74
CA ILE A 46 -42.36 17.71 20.33
C ILE A 46 -42.45 19.17 19.87
N ILE A 47 -41.88 19.54 18.73
CA ILE A 47 -42.40 20.64 17.88
C ILE A 47 -42.20 20.28 16.41
N THR A 48 -43.31 20.21 15.69
CA THR A 48 -43.46 20.17 14.23
C THR A 48 -43.37 21.58 13.63
N SER A 49 -42.74 21.75 12.47
CA SER A 49 -43.24 22.66 11.42
C SER A 49 -42.50 22.45 10.10
N ALA A 50 -43.27 22.12 9.06
CA ALA A 50 -42.84 22.03 7.68
C ALA A 50 -42.63 23.41 7.05
N ALA A 51 -41.67 23.52 6.13
CA ALA A 51 -41.77 24.37 4.95
C ALA A 51 -40.81 23.85 3.86
N ALA A 52 -41.36 23.16 2.87
CA ALA A 52 -40.70 22.93 1.59
C ALA A 52 -40.71 24.24 0.80
N SER A 53 -39.59 24.59 0.15
CA SER A 53 -39.55 25.19 -1.19
C SER A 53 -38.10 25.38 -1.69
N LEU A 54 -37.79 24.64 -2.75
CA LEU A 54 -37.11 25.10 -3.99
C LEU A 54 -35.86 25.99 -3.87
N ILE A 55 -34.67 25.41 -4.12
CA ILE A 55 -33.64 26.04 -4.99
C ILE A 55 -32.90 24.94 -5.76
N LEU A 56 -33.18 24.83 -7.05
CA LEU A 56 -32.22 24.37 -8.07
C LEU A 56 -31.75 25.63 -8.79
N ALA A 57 -30.52 26.07 -8.52
CA ALA A 57 -29.75 26.93 -9.40
C ALA A 57 -28.29 26.92 -8.93
N SER A 58 -27.44 26.30 -9.75
CA SER A 58 -26.00 26.48 -9.72
C SER A 58 -25.63 27.95 -9.99
N GLY A 59 -24.59 28.45 -9.30
CA GLY A 59 -23.84 29.62 -9.76
C GLY A 59 -23.47 30.67 -8.73
N LEU A 60 -22.32 30.45 -8.08
CA LEU A 60 -21.27 31.42 -7.73
C LEU A 60 -21.42 32.42 -6.57
N PHE A 61 -20.27 32.54 -5.90
CA PHE A 61 -19.69 33.65 -5.12
C PHE A 61 -19.88 33.65 -3.59
N PHE A 62 -18.80 33.24 -2.92
CA PHE A 62 -18.32 33.60 -1.57
C PHE A 62 -19.39 34.14 -0.59
N SER A 63 -19.79 33.31 0.37
CA SER A 63 -20.54 33.76 1.55
C SER A 63 -19.59 33.97 2.74
N PRO A 64 -19.75 35.05 3.53
CA PRO A 64 -18.75 35.51 4.47
C PRO A 64 -18.69 34.67 5.76
N VAL A 65 -17.45 34.39 6.15
CA VAL A 65 -16.92 33.94 7.44
C VAL A 65 -17.72 34.51 8.63
N THR A 66 -18.76 33.82 9.10
CA THR A 66 -19.49 34.18 10.34
C THR A 66 -19.82 33.00 11.26
N GLU A 67 -19.42 31.75 10.92
CA GLU A 67 -19.62 30.57 11.77
C GLU A 67 -18.33 29.98 12.40
N VAL A 68 -17.21 30.71 12.37
CA VAL A 68 -15.86 30.21 12.78
C VAL A 68 -15.84 29.63 14.20
N LEU A 69 -16.69 30.09 15.13
CA LEU A 69 -16.67 29.61 16.52
C LEU A 69 -17.46 28.31 16.75
N ALA A 70 -18.44 27.97 15.91
CA ALA A 70 -19.28 26.78 16.10
C ALA A 70 -18.64 25.50 15.55
N LYS A 71 -17.67 25.63 14.64
CA LYS A 71 -17.05 24.51 13.90
C LYS A 71 -15.83 23.90 14.59
N VAL A 72 -15.12 24.66 15.42
CA VAL A 72 -13.90 24.20 16.11
C VAL A 72 -14.11 22.90 16.91
N PRO A 73 -15.19 22.73 17.72
CA PRO A 73 -15.38 21.47 18.45
C PRO A 73 -15.58 20.24 17.55
N LEU A 74 -16.25 20.42 16.40
CA LEU A 74 -16.45 19.35 15.42
C LEU A 74 -15.14 19.03 14.69
N LEU A 75 -14.35 20.04 14.31
CA LEU A 75 -13.06 19.83 13.67
C LEU A 75 -12.07 19.16 14.62
N ASN A 76 -12.01 19.56 15.90
CA ASN A 76 -11.20 18.87 16.92
C ASN A 76 -11.54 17.38 16.94
N LEU A 77 -12.84 17.03 16.99
CA LEU A 77 -13.27 15.63 16.99
C LEU A 77 -12.82 14.87 15.74
N ILE A 78 -12.91 15.49 14.57
CA ILE A 78 -12.50 14.83 13.31
C ILE A 78 -10.99 14.64 13.28
N TYR A 79 -10.22 15.69 13.59
CA TYR A 79 -8.77 15.65 13.47
C TYR A 79 -8.11 14.78 14.55
N GLU A 80 -8.62 14.77 15.79
CA GLU A 80 -8.09 13.91 16.85
C GLU A 80 -8.41 12.41 16.65
N ASP A 81 -9.58 12.08 16.09
CA ASP A 81 -10.07 10.69 16.11
C ASP A 81 -10.06 9.96 14.76
N ILE A 82 -9.98 10.68 13.63
CA ILE A 82 -10.33 10.12 12.31
C ILE A 82 -9.30 10.45 11.22
N THR A 83 -8.66 11.62 11.29
CA THR A 83 -7.70 12.01 10.25
C THR A 83 -6.35 11.34 10.43
N THR A 84 -5.47 11.43 9.42
CA THR A 84 -4.10 10.98 9.58
C THR A 84 -3.26 12.00 10.36
N THR A 85 -2.03 11.60 10.69
CA THR A 85 -1.03 12.46 11.31
C THR A 85 -0.85 13.78 10.55
N VAL A 86 -0.85 13.76 9.21
CA VAL A 86 -0.68 14.98 8.40
C VAL A 86 -1.82 15.96 8.66
N GLY A 87 -3.07 15.50 8.52
CA GLY A 87 -4.23 16.35 8.79
C GLY A 87 -4.23 16.90 10.22
N SER A 88 -3.90 16.05 11.20
CA SER A 88 -3.85 16.41 12.62
C SER A 88 -2.82 17.51 12.91
N GLU A 89 -1.61 17.38 12.37
CA GLU A 89 -0.52 18.36 12.53
C GLU A 89 -0.87 19.70 11.88
N LEU A 90 -1.44 19.67 10.68
CA LEU A 90 -1.89 20.87 9.98
C LEU A 90 -3.02 21.56 10.75
N PHE A 91 -3.98 20.80 11.28
CA PHE A 91 -5.06 21.36 12.09
C PHE A 91 -4.53 22.03 13.36
N ALA A 92 -3.66 21.35 14.11
CA ALA A 92 -3.03 21.89 15.31
C ALA A 92 -2.23 23.18 15.04
N SER A 93 -1.71 23.32 13.82
CA SER A 93 -0.97 24.50 13.36
C SER A 93 -1.85 25.61 12.77
N ASN A 94 -3.19 25.47 12.80
CA ASN A 94 -4.15 26.36 12.13
C ASN A 94 -3.91 26.47 10.62
N LEU A 95 -3.50 25.37 10.01
CA LEU A 95 -3.14 25.24 8.60
C LEU A 95 -4.20 24.45 7.81
N VAL A 96 -5.43 24.37 8.28
CA VAL A 96 -6.55 23.87 7.47
C VAL A 96 -7.45 25.03 7.06
N THR A 97 -8.04 24.93 5.89
CA THR A 97 -9.03 25.89 5.41
C THR A 97 -10.40 25.39 5.85
N GLU A 98 -11.07 26.12 6.74
CA GLU A 98 -12.44 25.80 7.14
C GLU A 98 -13.41 26.08 5.98
N LEU A 99 -14.36 25.17 5.77
CA LEU A 99 -15.33 25.21 4.69
C LEU A 99 -16.76 25.02 5.22
N ASP A 100 -17.75 25.36 4.38
CA ASP A 100 -19.17 25.13 4.64
C ASP A 100 -19.94 24.67 3.40
N GLU A 101 -19.24 23.99 2.48
CA GLU A 101 -19.85 23.59 1.22
C GLU A 101 -20.81 22.44 1.47
N LYS A 102 -22.09 22.65 1.16
CA LYS A 102 -23.17 21.71 1.47
C LYS A 102 -23.86 21.22 0.19
N ALA A 103 -24.07 19.90 0.11
CA ALA A 103 -24.91 19.28 -0.89
C ALA A 103 -25.98 18.41 -0.22
N THR A 104 -27.17 18.38 -0.80
CA THR A 104 -28.30 17.60 -0.30
C THR A 104 -28.90 16.77 -1.43
N ASP A 105 -29.11 15.48 -1.17
CA ASP A 105 -29.83 14.58 -2.06
C ASP A 105 -30.46 13.45 -1.23
N ASN A 106 -31.64 12.99 -1.64
CA ASN A 106 -32.41 11.92 -0.97
C ASN A 106 -32.51 12.08 0.56
N GLY A 107 -32.66 13.32 1.03
CA GLY A 107 -32.78 13.65 2.45
C GLY A 107 -31.48 13.49 3.25
N VAL A 108 -30.35 13.27 2.60
CA VAL A 108 -29.01 13.25 3.22
C VAL A 108 -28.30 14.54 2.86
N ASN A 109 -27.76 15.21 3.88
CA ASN A 109 -26.90 16.37 3.76
C ASN A 109 -25.45 15.93 3.92
N ILE A 110 -24.58 16.34 3.00
CA ILE A 110 -23.13 16.26 3.18
C ILE A 110 -22.61 17.70 3.25
N THR A 111 -21.78 17.99 4.24
CA THR A 111 -21.11 19.28 4.41
C THR A 111 -19.61 19.04 4.44
N ILE A 112 -18.87 19.64 3.51
CA ILE A 112 -17.40 19.69 3.57
C ILE A 112 -17.01 20.71 4.62
N THR A 113 -16.31 20.27 5.66
CA THR A 113 -16.04 21.07 6.86
C THR A 113 -14.66 21.71 6.85
N SER A 114 -13.68 21.08 6.22
CA SER A 114 -12.35 21.67 6.02
C SER A 114 -11.60 20.97 4.89
N ALA A 115 -10.59 21.64 4.36
CA ALA A 115 -9.64 21.07 3.41
C ALA A 115 -8.22 21.58 3.66
N TYR A 116 -7.23 20.85 3.17
CA TYR A 116 -5.83 21.25 3.26
C TYR A 116 -5.01 20.67 2.10
N TYR A 117 -3.83 21.25 1.89
CA TYR A 117 -2.81 20.75 1.00
C TYR A 117 -1.43 21.00 1.59
N ASP A 118 -0.63 19.95 1.67
CA ASP A 118 0.77 20.01 2.06
C ASP A 118 1.60 19.13 1.12
N ASN A 119 2.48 19.78 0.35
CA ASN A 119 3.25 19.16 -0.73
C ASN A 119 2.43 18.37 -1.74
N ASN A 120 2.37 17.05 -1.63
CA ASN A 120 1.62 16.17 -2.53
C ASN A 120 0.43 15.51 -1.84
N VAL A 121 0.13 15.87 -0.59
CA VAL A 121 -1.00 15.37 0.17
C VAL A 121 -2.07 16.43 0.19
N LEU A 122 -3.24 16.12 -0.35
CA LEU A 122 -4.46 16.90 -0.16
C LEU A 122 -5.41 16.12 0.71
N GLY A 123 -6.14 16.80 1.57
CA GLY A 123 -7.13 16.17 2.42
C GLY A 123 -8.32 17.06 2.68
N PHE A 124 -9.44 16.45 3.02
CA PHE A 124 -10.63 17.17 3.46
C PHE A 124 -11.43 16.34 4.45
N THR A 125 -12.25 17.04 5.23
CA THR A 125 -13.15 16.48 6.22
C THR A 125 -14.58 16.80 5.85
N PHE A 126 -15.51 15.93 6.24
CA PHE A 126 -16.92 16.14 5.95
C PHE A 126 -17.83 15.59 7.06
N LYS A 127 -19.01 16.19 7.16
CA LYS A 127 -20.11 15.79 8.03
C LYS A 127 -21.27 15.29 7.17
N VAL A 128 -21.97 14.26 7.64
CA VAL A 128 -23.16 13.73 7.01
C VAL A 128 -24.33 13.73 8.01
N GLU A 129 -25.48 14.25 7.59
CA GLU A 129 -26.70 14.29 8.38
C GLU A 129 -27.90 13.77 7.58
N GLY A 130 -28.85 13.14 8.26
CA GLY A 130 -30.07 12.63 7.65
C GLY A 130 -30.80 11.68 8.58
N ASP A 131 -32.11 11.90 8.78
CA ASP A 131 -32.93 11.16 9.75
C ASP A 131 -32.99 9.65 9.48
N GLN A 132 -32.78 9.26 8.22
CA GLN A 132 -32.79 7.89 7.72
C GLN A 132 -31.45 7.15 7.88
N LEU A 133 -30.37 7.86 8.24
CA LEU A 133 -29.02 7.27 8.31
C LEU A 133 -28.86 6.38 9.55
N SER A 134 -28.24 5.21 9.35
CA SER A 134 -27.89 4.31 10.44
C SER A 134 -26.73 3.42 10.03
N ILE A 135 -25.75 3.21 10.93
CA ILE A 135 -24.66 2.24 10.73
C ILE A 135 -25.18 0.85 10.40
N LYS A 136 -26.36 0.47 10.92
CA LYS A 136 -26.99 -0.83 10.64
C LYS A 136 -27.36 -1.05 9.17
N ASN A 137 -27.38 0.01 8.38
CA ASN A 137 -27.62 -0.08 6.95
C ASN A 137 -26.34 -0.41 6.16
N MET A 138 -25.14 -0.38 6.79
CA MET A 138 -23.90 -0.87 6.17
C MET A 138 -23.95 -2.39 5.91
N ASP A 139 -24.64 -3.16 6.75
CA ASP A 139 -24.76 -4.62 6.57
C ASP A 139 -25.79 -5.01 5.48
N LYS A 140 -26.49 -4.05 4.86
CA LYS A 140 -27.50 -4.30 3.84
C LYS A 140 -26.92 -4.13 2.44
N GLY A 141 -26.55 -5.25 1.80
CA GLY A 141 -26.08 -5.29 0.42
C GLY A 141 -24.57 -5.07 0.26
N ASN A 142 -24.12 -4.79 -0.97
CA ASN A 142 -22.72 -4.49 -1.30
C ASN A 142 -22.33 -3.06 -0.90
N SER A 143 -22.53 -2.68 0.37
CA SER A 143 -22.15 -1.35 0.83
C SER A 143 -20.62 -1.26 1.03
N SER A 144 -20.05 -0.08 0.82
CA SER A 144 -18.62 0.18 1.03
C SER A 144 -18.26 -0.02 2.49
N ALA A 145 -17.12 -0.67 2.77
CA ALA A 145 -16.62 -0.87 4.13
C ALA A 145 -16.38 0.46 4.87
N SER A 146 -16.13 1.55 4.13
CA SER A 146 -15.99 2.91 4.69
C SER A 146 -17.33 3.57 5.01
N GLY A 147 -18.44 3.01 4.55
CA GLY A 147 -19.78 3.57 4.71
C GLY A 147 -20.16 4.59 3.65
N TYR A 148 -19.35 4.79 2.60
CA TYR A 148 -19.66 5.68 1.49
C TYR A 148 -18.97 5.25 0.19
N GLY A 149 -19.57 5.63 -0.94
CA GLY A 149 -18.99 5.48 -2.28
C GLY A 149 -18.76 6.85 -2.92
N TYR A 150 -17.70 7.00 -3.72
CA TYR A 150 -17.35 8.25 -4.36
C TYR A 150 -16.58 8.03 -5.67
N TYR A 151 -16.45 9.09 -6.46
CA TYR A 151 -15.45 9.23 -7.50
C TYR A 151 -14.93 10.67 -7.55
N LEU A 152 -13.71 10.85 -8.04
CA LEU A 152 -13.12 12.14 -8.38
C LEU A 152 -13.31 12.43 -9.88
N PHE A 153 -13.16 13.68 -10.31
CA PHE A 153 -13.05 14.08 -11.74
C PHE A 153 -14.04 13.34 -12.67
N ASP A 154 -15.33 13.40 -12.34
CA ASP A 154 -16.43 12.78 -13.12
C ASP A 154 -16.38 11.26 -13.30
N GLY A 155 -15.52 10.56 -12.55
CA GLY A 155 -15.42 9.09 -12.59
C GLY A 155 -14.52 8.57 -13.71
N GLU A 156 -13.73 9.44 -14.34
CA GLU A 156 -12.68 9.03 -15.27
C GLU A 156 -11.60 8.24 -14.50
N GLU A 157 -11.43 6.97 -14.85
CA GLU A 157 -10.53 6.04 -14.15
C GLU A 157 -9.07 6.56 -14.13
N GLN A 158 -8.61 7.11 -15.25
CA GLN A 158 -7.27 7.69 -15.42
C GLN A 158 -7.00 8.94 -14.56
N ASN A 159 -8.04 9.61 -14.07
CA ASN A 159 -7.91 10.83 -13.29
C ASN A 159 -8.13 10.60 -11.78
N GLN A 160 -8.48 9.37 -11.36
CA GLN A 160 -8.65 9.08 -9.94
C GLN A 160 -7.31 9.20 -9.22
N LEU A 161 -7.32 9.92 -8.10
CA LEU A 161 -6.16 10.00 -7.22
C LEU A 161 -6.13 8.81 -6.28
N SER A 162 -4.93 8.26 -6.09
CA SER A 162 -4.69 7.31 -5.01
C SER A 162 -4.86 8.02 -3.68
N GLY A 163 -5.42 7.34 -2.69
CA GLY A 163 -5.77 7.97 -1.42
C GLY A 163 -6.24 6.99 -0.36
N SER A 164 -6.64 7.54 0.77
CA SER A 164 -7.26 6.82 1.86
C SER A 164 -8.44 7.61 2.40
N GLY A 165 -9.54 6.92 2.68
CA GLY A 165 -10.70 7.48 3.37
C GLY A 165 -10.88 6.79 4.71
N SER A 166 -11.34 7.54 5.71
CA SER A 166 -11.76 6.96 6.98
C SER A 166 -13.05 6.15 6.80
N GLY A 167 -13.37 5.28 7.76
CA GLY A 167 -14.76 4.90 7.96
C GLY A 167 -15.58 6.09 8.46
N LEU A 168 -16.90 6.07 8.27
CA LEU A 168 -17.78 7.01 8.95
C LEU A 168 -17.84 6.73 10.44
N LYS A 169 -17.66 7.77 11.26
CA LYS A 169 -17.83 7.72 12.70
C LYS A 169 -19.15 8.38 13.09
N GLU A 170 -19.96 7.68 13.90
CA GLU A 170 -21.19 8.23 14.47
C GLU A 170 -20.87 9.29 15.53
N THR A 171 -21.65 10.36 15.52
CA THR A 171 -21.62 11.46 16.48
C THR A 171 -23.05 11.73 16.97
N ASP A 172 -23.22 12.62 17.95
CA ASP A 172 -24.55 13.00 18.42
C ASP A 172 -25.40 13.69 17.34
N ASP A 173 -24.76 14.20 16.28
CA ASP A 173 -25.38 15.04 15.25
C ASP A 173 -25.08 14.50 13.84
N GLY A 174 -25.15 13.18 13.68
CA GLY A 174 -24.93 12.49 12.40
C GLY A 174 -23.58 11.77 12.35
N PHE A 175 -22.90 11.85 11.21
CA PHE A 175 -21.65 11.14 10.96
C PHE A 175 -20.56 12.09 10.48
N ILE A 176 -19.31 11.71 10.72
CA ILE A 176 -18.14 12.43 10.23
C ILE A 176 -17.18 11.49 9.52
N GLY A 177 -16.45 12.03 8.56
CA GLY A 177 -15.42 11.31 7.81
C GLY A 177 -14.31 12.24 7.35
N ALA A 178 -13.20 11.64 6.95
CA ALA A 178 -12.04 12.32 6.39
C ALA A 178 -11.50 11.54 5.20
N MET A 179 -10.93 12.26 4.23
CA MET A 179 -10.31 11.68 3.04
C MET A 179 -9.01 12.39 2.73
N GLU A 180 -8.02 11.63 2.28
CA GLU A 180 -6.73 12.10 1.85
C GLU A 180 -6.37 11.49 0.51
N PHE A 181 -5.79 12.29 -0.37
CA PHE A 181 -5.34 11.88 -1.68
C PHE A 181 -3.92 12.35 -1.93
N TYR A 182 -3.21 11.57 -2.72
CA TYR A 182 -1.85 11.86 -3.14
C TYR A 182 -1.90 12.39 -4.57
N GLN A 183 -1.39 13.59 -4.74
CA GLN A 183 -1.22 14.21 -6.04
C GLN A 183 0.25 14.07 -6.47
N PRO A 184 0.60 13.13 -7.38
CA PRO A 184 1.99 12.83 -7.71
C PRO A 184 2.75 14.02 -8.33
N ASP A 185 2.02 14.96 -8.93
CA ASP A 185 2.57 16.16 -9.54
C ASP A 185 2.43 17.35 -8.58
N GLN A 186 3.56 17.82 -8.05
CA GLN A 186 3.69 18.83 -6.98
C GLN A 186 3.15 20.23 -7.34
N SER A 187 2.51 20.41 -8.49
CA SER A 187 2.00 21.71 -8.94
C SER A 187 0.50 21.67 -9.21
N ILE A 188 -0.29 21.83 -8.15
CA ILE A 188 -1.65 22.36 -8.32
C ILE A 188 -1.59 23.85 -8.67
N ALA A 189 -2.56 24.33 -9.43
CA ALA A 189 -2.76 25.76 -9.68
C ALA A 189 -3.19 26.47 -8.39
N SER A 190 -3.00 27.79 -8.32
CA SER A 190 -3.37 28.58 -7.13
C SER A 190 -4.88 28.59 -6.85
N ASP A 191 -5.69 28.34 -7.87
CA ASP A 191 -7.15 28.31 -7.86
C ASP A 191 -7.69 26.87 -8.05
N PHE A 192 -6.88 25.85 -7.76
CA PHE A 192 -7.28 24.46 -7.91
C PHE A 192 -8.46 24.10 -7.01
N THR A 193 -9.45 23.41 -7.59
CA THR A 193 -10.54 22.76 -6.88
C THR A 193 -10.45 21.24 -7.08
N LEU A 194 -10.79 20.48 -6.03
CA LEU A 194 -10.93 19.03 -6.12
C LEU A 194 -12.40 18.69 -6.41
N PRO A 195 -12.73 18.25 -7.65
CA PRO A 195 -14.06 17.76 -7.97
C PRO A 195 -14.25 16.37 -7.36
N ILE A 196 -15.25 16.24 -6.48
CA ILE A 196 -15.65 14.95 -5.90
C ILE A 196 -17.15 14.79 -5.96
N THR A 197 -17.58 13.56 -6.26
CA THR A 197 -18.98 13.15 -6.16
C THR A 197 -19.13 11.95 -5.24
N PHE A 198 -19.92 12.09 -4.18
CA PHE A 198 -20.39 10.94 -3.41
C PHE A 198 -21.58 10.30 -4.12
N THR A 199 -21.60 8.97 -4.20
CA THR A 199 -22.62 8.18 -4.91
C THR A 199 -23.50 7.37 -3.96
N SER A 200 -23.03 7.16 -2.74
CA SER A 200 -23.82 6.54 -1.67
C SER A 200 -23.26 6.88 -0.29
N ILE A 201 -24.15 6.93 0.70
CA ILE A 201 -23.80 7.09 2.12
C ILE A 201 -24.63 6.12 2.95
N LEU A 202 -23.97 5.26 3.74
CA LEU A 202 -24.56 4.25 4.63
C LEU A 202 -25.67 3.42 3.97
N GLY A 203 -25.47 3.05 2.70
CA GLY A 203 -26.42 2.27 1.89
C GLY A 203 -27.48 3.10 1.15
N GLU A 204 -27.64 4.38 1.48
CA GLU A 204 -28.50 5.31 0.74
C GLU A 204 -27.79 5.78 -0.53
N LYS A 205 -28.43 5.60 -1.69
CA LYS A 205 -27.90 6.06 -2.98
C LYS A 205 -28.26 7.52 -3.19
N GLY A 206 -27.39 8.27 -3.84
CA GLY A 206 -27.63 9.65 -4.22
C GLY A 206 -26.45 10.22 -5.00
N THR A 207 -26.45 11.53 -5.22
CA THR A 207 -25.40 12.23 -5.94
C THR A 207 -25.15 13.57 -5.26
N TRP A 208 -24.06 13.65 -4.51
CA TRP A 208 -23.61 14.86 -3.83
C TRP A 208 -22.30 15.31 -4.47
N ARG A 209 -22.34 16.45 -5.17
CA ARG A 209 -21.19 16.99 -5.93
C ARG A 209 -20.58 18.17 -5.20
N PHE A 210 -19.25 18.23 -5.21
CA PHE A 210 -18.47 19.32 -4.64
C PHE A 210 -17.29 19.66 -5.55
N ASP A 211 -16.98 20.94 -5.61
CA ASP A 211 -15.71 21.46 -6.13
C ASP A 211 -14.96 22.07 -4.94
N ILE A 212 -14.20 21.25 -4.22
CA ILE A 212 -13.60 21.64 -2.95
C ILE A 212 -12.42 22.57 -3.23
N PRO A 213 -12.42 23.84 -2.78
CA PRO A 213 -11.28 24.73 -2.99
C PRO A 213 -10.08 24.25 -2.18
N ILE A 214 -8.94 24.13 -2.83
CA ILE A 214 -7.69 23.68 -2.19
C ILE A 214 -6.68 24.83 -2.23
N GLU A 215 -6.34 25.34 -1.06
CA GLU A 215 -5.36 26.42 -0.94
C GLU A 215 -3.94 25.85 -1.02
N LYS A 216 -3.24 26.18 -2.11
CA LYS A 216 -1.82 25.87 -2.23
C LYS A 216 -1.00 26.77 -1.31
N ARG A 217 -0.21 26.15 -0.42
CA ARG A 217 0.80 26.86 0.37
C ARG A 217 2.20 26.66 -0.20
N PRO A 218 3.09 27.66 -0.11
CA PRO A 218 4.46 27.51 -0.55
C PRO A 218 5.17 26.48 0.33
N ALA A 219 5.77 25.49 -0.31
CA ALA A 219 6.74 24.59 0.32
C ALA A 219 8.14 25.14 0.07
N GLU A 220 9.02 24.96 1.05
CA GLU A 220 10.41 25.36 0.91
C GLU A 220 11.19 24.22 0.27
N LYS A 221 11.80 24.49 -0.90
CA LYS A 221 12.70 23.54 -1.55
C LYS A 221 14.15 23.96 -1.31
N VAL A 222 14.88 23.05 -0.71
CA VAL A 222 16.29 23.20 -0.34
C VAL A 222 17.13 22.28 -1.21
N MET A 223 18.15 22.83 -1.86
CA MET A 223 19.18 22.03 -2.53
C MET A 223 20.15 21.50 -1.48
N VAL A 224 20.48 20.21 -1.55
CA VAL A 224 21.35 19.57 -0.57
C VAL A 224 22.42 18.74 -1.27
N GLU A 225 23.52 18.50 -0.56
CA GLU A 225 24.58 17.61 -1.00
C GLU A 225 24.61 16.36 -0.12
N GLY A 226 24.77 15.19 -0.75
CA GLY A 226 24.92 13.92 -0.06
C GLY A 226 25.07 12.79 -1.07
N GLU A 227 26.13 12.00 -0.94
CA GLU A 227 26.34 10.82 -1.77
C GLU A 227 26.82 9.66 -0.91
N THR A 228 26.32 8.46 -1.21
CA THR A 228 26.83 7.22 -0.65
C THR A 228 26.81 6.11 -1.70
N ARG A 229 27.68 5.12 -1.51
CA ARG A 229 27.86 3.99 -2.42
C ARG A 229 28.19 2.72 -1.65
N THR A 230 27.88 1.58 -2.26
CA THR A 230 28.34 0.27 -1.76
C THR A 230 29.86 0.17 -1.85
N LYS A 231 30.47 -0.75 -1.07
CA LYS A 231 31.93 -0.91 -1.01
C LYS A 231 32.55 -1.25 -2.38
N ASP A 232 31.82 -2.00 -3.19
CA ASP A 232 32.18 -2.38 -4.56
C ASP A 232 31.80 -1.32 -5.61
N GLY A 233 31.05 -0.28 -5.21
CA GLY A 233 30.59 0.80 -6.07
C GLY A 233 29.47 0.44 -7.03
N SER A 234 28.84 -0.74 -6.90
CA SER A 234 27.78 -1.21 -7.79
C SER A 234 26.47 -0.44 -7.62
N TYR A 235 26.21 0.08 -6.41
CA TYR A 235 25.04 0.91 -6.11
C TYR A 235 25.46 2.26 -5.56
N SER A 236 24.70 3.31 -5.89
CA SER A 236 24.90 4.65 -5.35
C SER A 236 23.58 5.36 -5.13
N LEU A 237 23.55 6.20 -4.11
CA LEU A 237 22.46 7.13 -3.82
C LEU A 237 23.04 8.53 -3.74
N ILE A 238 22.44 9.47 -4.47
CA ILE A 238 22.84 10.87 -4.56
C ILE A 238 21.62 11.73 -4.22
N MET A 239 21.72 12.50 -3.15
CA MET A 239 20.70 13.46 -2.75
C MET A 239 20.76 14.69 -3.64
N ASN A 240 19.59 15.19 -4.06
CA ASN A 240 19.48 16.40 -4.88
C ASN A 240 18.84 17.55 -4.09
N SER A 241 17.68 17.29 -3.49
CA SER A 241 16.92 18.31 -2.77
C SER A 241 15.95 17.74 -1.75
N ILE A 242 15.56 18.60 -0.82
CA ILE A 242 14.56 18.34 0.21
C ILE A 242 13.47 19.40 0.06
N THR A 243 12.21 18.98 -0.03
CA THR A 243 11.07 19.89 0.01
C THR A 243 10.40 19.78 1.38
N LYS A 244 10.49 20.85 2.16
CA LYS A 244 9.91 20.97 3.50
C LYS A 244 8.46 21.46 3.39
N GLY A 245 7.53 20.59 3.71
CA GLY A 245 6.14 20.93 3.98
C GLY A 245 5.95 21.30 5.45
N LYS A 246 4.69 21.55 5.83
CA LYS A 246 4.32 21.87 7.21
C LYS A 246 4.06 20.64 8.07
N ALA A 247 3.69 19.52 7.45
CA ALA A 247 3.48 18.21 8.08
C ALA A 247 4.11 17.06 7.27
N THR A 248 4.75 17.39 6.15
CA THR A 248 5.32 16.41 5.21
C THR A 248 6.70 16.85 4.74
N THR A 249 7.48 15.86 4.30
CA THR A 249 8.80 16.06 3.71
C THR A 249 8.90 15.25 2.44
N ILE A 250 9.45 15.84 1.38
CA ILE A 250 9.80 15.12 0.16
C ILE A 250 11.32 15.12 -0.01
N LEU A 251 11.88 13.92 -0.18
CA LEU A 251 13.27 13.75 -0.59
C LEU A 251 13.35 13.47 -2.08
N ASP A 252 14.11 14.28 -2.80
CA ASP A 252 14.44 14.07 -4.21
C ASP A 252 15.88 13.56 -4.29
N TYR A 253 16.05 12.37 -4.84
CA TYR A 253 17.35 11.71 -4.93
C TYR A 253 17.46 10.87 -6.19
N LYS A 254 18.70 10.53 -6.55
CA LYS A 254 19.01 9.67 -7.68
C LYS A 254 19.66 8.40 -7.18
N THR A 255 19.19 7.27 -7.66
CA THR A 255 19.82 5.97 -7.44
C THR A 255 20.51 5.51 -8.72
N ILE A 256 21.65 4.85 -8.54
CA ILE A 256 22.42 4.22 -9.62
C ILE A 256 22.56 2.76 -9.25
N ARG A 257 22.16 1.87 -10.16
CA ARG A 257 22.19 0.41 -9.96
C ARG A 257 22.70 -0.31 -11.21
N PRO A 258 23.25 -1.53 -11.10
CA PRO A 258 23.72 -2.28 -12.26
C PRO A 258 22.54 -2.65 -13.17
N LYS A 259 22.77 -2.76 -14.48
CA LYS A 259 21.71 -3.14 -15.44
C LYS A 259 21.10 -4.52 -15.15
N GLY A 260 21.90 -5.47 -14.67
CA GLY A 260 21.42 -6.79 -14.22
C GLY A 260 20.62 -6.74 -12.91
N GLY A 261 20.59 -5.59 -12.23
CA GLY A 261 19.78 -5.31 -11.06
C GLY A 261 18.75 -4.22 -11.33
N LYS A 262 18.16 -4.21 -12.52
CA LYS A 262 17.18 -3.19 -12.93
C LYS A 262 15.97 -3.13 -11.99
N ASP A 263 15.64 -4.24 -11.33
CA ASP A 263 14.52 -4.39 -10.41
C ASP A 263 14.99 -4.28 -8.93
N ASP A 264 16.25 -3.95 -8.68
CA ASP A 264 16.74 -3.71 -7.32
C ASP A 264 16.21 -2.37 -6.78
N HIS A 265 15.96 -2.35 -5.49
CA HIS A 265 15.46 -1.17 -4.78
C HIS A 265 16.48 -0.69 -3.76
N ILE A 266 16.69 0.63 -3.69
CA ILE A 266 17.41 1.26 -2.58
C ILE A 266 16.35 1.79 -1.61
N ASN A 267 16.15 1.06 -0.53
CA ASN A 267 15.33 1.51 0.58
C ASN A 267 16.10 2.55 1.40
N ILE A 268 15.38 3.52 1.94
CA ILE A 268 15.96 4.57 2.78
C ILE A 268 15.15 4.70 4.06
N ASP A 269 15.88 4.72 5.18
CA ASP A 269 15.41 5.23 6.45
C ASP A 269 16.04 6.59 6.72
N VAL A 270 15.27 7.50 7.30
CA VAL A 270 15.66 8.89 7.47
C VAL A 270 15.37 9.31 8.90
N PHE A 271 16.34 9.97 9.51
CA PHE A 271 16.25 10.49 10.88
C PHE A 271 16.63 11.97 10.89
N ASP A 272 15.98 12.75 11.75
CA ASP A 272 16.39 14.12 12.06
C ASP A 272 17.66 14.14 12.95
N ASP A 273 18.11 15.33 13.33
CA ASP A 273 19.31 15.54 14.14
C ASP A 273 19.14 15.19 15.62
N ASP A 274 17.89 15.16 16.09
CA ASP A 274 17.46 14.63 17.39
C ASP A 274 17.36 13.09 17.41
N GLY A 275 17.42 12.44 16.25
CA GLY A 275 17.37 11.00 16.09
C GLY A 275 15.96 10.40 16.00
N ASN A 276 14.93 11.22 15.76
CA ASN A 276 13.58 10.74 15.45
C ASN A 276 13.51 10.27 13.99
N ARG A 277 12.86 9.13 13.78
CA ARG A 277 12.67 8.57 12.44
C ARG A 277 11.52 9.27 11.73
N LEU A 278 11.76 9.76 10.51
CA LEU A 278 10.72 10.27 9.65
C LEU A 278 9.83 9.13 9.15
N SER A 279 8.51 9.34 9.19
CA SER A 279 7.52 8.33 8.80
C SER A 279 7.37 8.26 7.28
N LYS A 280 8.05 7.30 6.66
CA LYS A 280 7.96 7.07 5.21
C LYS A 280 6.59 6.51 4.83
N ARG A 281 5.97 7.07 3.77
CA ARG A 281 4.87 6.39 3.06
C ARG A 281 5.42 5.66 1.86
N ASN A 282 4.83 4.50 1.54
CA ASN A 282 5.10 3.75 0.30
C ASN A 282 4.47 4.44 -0.94
N ILE A 283 4.69 5.75 -1.04
CA ILE A 283 4.15 6.64 -2.07
C ILE A 283 5.36 7.41 -2.60
N GLY A 284 6.28 6.65 -3.18
CA GLY A 284 7.41 7.18 -3.92
C GLY A 284 7.05 7.29 -5.40
N LYS A 285 7.67 8.23 -6.10
CA LYS A 285 7.49 8.40 -7.55
C LYS A 285 8.83 8.21 -8.26
N THR A 286 8.87 7.30 -9.23
CA THR A 286 9.92 7.31 -10.24
C THR A 286 9.65 8.45 -11.22
N VAL A 287 10.55 9.43 -11.24
CA VAL A 287 10.45 10.63 -12.08
C VAL A 287 11.01 10.34 -13.47
N SER A 288 12.15 9.67 -13.54
CA SER A 288 12.79 9.31 -14.79
C SER A 288 13.71 8.12 -14.61
N ILE A 289 13.84 7.32 -15.67
CA ILE A 289 14.80 6.22 -15.77
C ILE A 289 15.71 6.52 -16.95
N GLU A 290 17.02 6.54 -16.72
CA GLU A 290 18.03 6.63 -17.76
C GLU A 290 18.89 5.37 -17.78
N GLU A 291 18.86 4.64 -18.89
CA GLU A 291 19.82 3.56 -19.13
C GLU A 291 21.13 4.12 -19.67
N LYS A 292 22.24 3.81 -18.98
CA LYS A 292 23.61 4.08 -19.43
C LYS A 292 24.36 2.76 -19.56
N SER A 293 25.50 2.77 -20.25
CA SER A 293 26.29 1.55 -20.47
C SER A 293 26.61 0.87 -19.13
N GLY A 294 25.97 -0.28 -18.86
CA GLY A 294 26.14 -1.09 -17.65
C GLY A 294 25.32 -0.68 -16.42
N THR A 295 24.65 0.47 -16.41
CA THR A 295 23.94 1.00 -15.22
C THR A 295 22.58 1.59 -15.56
N ILE A 296 21.69 1.59 -14.59
CA ILE A 296 20.41 2.29 -14.63
C ILE A 296 20.46 3.41 -13.61
N GLN A 297 20.08 4.62 -14.02
CA GLN A 297 19.94 5.77 -13.14
C GLN A 297 18.46 6.08 -13.00
N VAL A 298 17.98 6.16 -11.77
CA VAL A 298 16.57 6.43 -11.47
C VAL A 298 16.49 7.68 -10.64
N GLN A 299 15.73 8.66 -11.10
CA GLN A 299 15.36 9.82 -10.30
C GLN A 299 14.10 9.48 -9.52
N GLU A 300 14.15 9.60 -8.21
CA GLU A 300 13.10 9.17 -7.29
C GLU A 300 12.69 10.30 -6.34
N HIS A 301 11.42 10.35 -6.00
CA HIS A 301 10.86 11.16 -4.92
C HIS A 301 10.33 10.22 -3.83
N SER A 302 10.69 10.45 -2.57
CA SER A 302 10.08 9.77 -1.42
C SER A 302 9.30 10.75 -0.56
N LEU A 303 8.05 10.41 -0.25
CA LEU A 303 7.20 11.16 0.68
C LEU A 303 7.30 10.62 2.11
N PHE A 304 7.50 11.54 3.05
CA PHE A 304 7.44 11.30 4.48
C PHE A 304 6.30 12.14 5.09
N THR A 305 5.49 11.53 5.96
CA THR A 305 4.44 12.22 6.75
C THR A 305 4.99 12.72 8.08
N SER A 306 6.13 13.37 8.00
CA SER A 306 6.79 14.03 9.10
C SER A 306 7.37 15.33 8.56
N ALA A 307 7.10 16.43 9.24
CA ALA A 307 7.80 17.68 8.98
C ALA A 307 9.27 17.58 9.43
N ILE A 308 10.10 18.45 8.87
CA ILE A 308 11.43 18.76 9.37
C ILE A 308 11.28 20.03 10.21
N ASP A 309 11.80 20.05 11.45
CA ASP A 309 11.77 21.24 12.28
C ASP A 309 12.65 22.33 11.67
N ALA A 310 12.31 23.60 11.91
CA ALA A 310 13.13 24.70 11.44
C ALA A 310 14.50 24.74 12.12
N ASN A 311 14.65 24.09 13.27
CA ASN A 311 15.89 23.98 14.03
C ASN A 311 16.72 22.75 13.67
N ASP A 312 16.22 21.83 12.83
CA ASP A 312 16.97 20.65 12.42
C ASP A 312 18.19 21.09 11.58
N ASP A 313 19.39 20.77 12.07
CA ASP A 313 20.66 21.10 11.40
C ASP A 313 20.98 20.12 10.26
N TYR A 314 20.50 18.87 10.34
CA TYR A 314 20.80 17.83 9.36
C TYR A 314 19.81 16.66 9.40
N LEU A 315 19.82 15.86 8.32
CA LEU A 315 19.20 14.54 8.29
C LEU A 315 20.26 13.45 8.17
N MET A 316 20.01 12.31 8.81
CA MET A 316 20.76 11.07 8.61
C MET A 316 19.95 10.12 7.75
N ILE A 317 20.50 9.75 6.60
CA ILE A 317 19.90 8.80 5.67
C ILE A 317 20.67 7.48 5.73
N TYR A 318 19.94 6.40 5.93
CA TYR A 318 20.43 5.02 6.01
C TYR A 318 19.90 4.24 4.82
N PRO A 319 20.68 4.12 3.73
CA PRO A 319 20.27 3.37 2.56
C PRO A 319 20.61 1.89 2.69
N GLU A 320 19.74 1.06 2.13
CA GLU A 320 19.87 -0.38 2.09
C GLU A 320 19.41 -0.89 0.72
N VAL A 321 20.23 -1.72 0.07
CA VAL A 321 19.88 -2.30 -1.22
C VAL A 321 19.12 -3.61 -0.99
N SER A 322 17.88 -3.66 -1.45
CA SER A 322 17.12 -4.89 -1.64
C SER A 322 17.32 -5.37 -3.07
N ARG A 323 17.94 -6.54 -3.24
CA ARG A 323 18.14 -7.15 -4.55
C ARG A 323 16.94 -8.03 -4.92
N ASP A 324 16.57 -8.03 -6.19
CA ASP A 324 15.51 -8.89 -6.72
C ASP A 324 16.05 -9.92 -7.72
N GLU A 325 15.38 -11.06 -7.88
CA GLU A 325 15.71 -12.03 -8.92
C GLU A 325 14.46 -12.77 -9.37
N PHE A 326 14.23 -12.80 -10.68
CA PHE A 326 13.22 -13.65 -11.27
C PHE A 326 13.54 -15.14 -11.11
N ASP A 327 12.52 -15.99 -11.25
CA ASP A 327 12.68 -17.45 -11.19
C ASP A 327 13.80 -17.93 -12.12
N THR A 328 14.73 -18.70 -11.57
CA THR A 328 15.76 -19.37 -12.38
C THR A 328 15.12 -20.53 -13.13
N ILE A 329 15.26 -20.54 -14.46
CA ILE A 329 14.77 -21.61 -15.32
C ILE A 329 15.90 -22.56 -15.65
N HIS A 330 15.69 -23.85 -15.39
CA HIS A 330 16.68 -24.88 -15.65
C HIS A 330 16.04 -26.13 -16.24
N ALA A 331 16.57 -26.61 -17.37
CA ALA A 331 16.11 -27.86 -17.97
C ALA A 331 16.28 -29.02 -16.99
N ILE A 332 15.28 -29.91 -16.90
CA ILE A 332 15.38 -31.07 -16.01
C ILE A 332 16.38 -32.06 -16.61
N GLN A 333 17.31 -32.54 -15.77
CA GLN A 333 18.38 -33.48 -16.16
C GLN A 333 18.31 -34.77 -15.35
N ASP A 334 19.17 -35.73 -15.68
CA ASP A 334 19.37 -36.92 -14.87
C ASP A 334 19.85 -36.55 -13.46
N THR A 335 19.24 -37.15 -12.44
CA THR A 335 19.54 -36.83 -11.05
C THR A 335 20.80 -37.55 -10.53
N PRO A 336 21.62 -36.90 -9.68
CA PRO A 336 21.40 -35.57 -9.13
C PRO A 336 21.86 -34.44 -10.05
N PHE A 337 21.19 -33.29 -9.97
CA PHE A 337 21.61 -32.05 -10.64
C PHE A 337 21.39 -30.82 -9.73
N GLU A 338 22.05 -29.71 -10.05
CA GLU A 338 21.94 -28.47 -9.29
C GLU A 338 21.24 -27.38 -10.11
N VAL A 339 20.52 -26.50 -9.44
CA VAL A 339 20.01 -25.25 -10.00
C VAL A 339 20.47 -24.14 -9.08
N GLU A 340 21.17 -23.14 -9.62
CA GLU A 340 21.80 -22.06 -8.87
C GLU A 340 21.21 -20.71 -9.27
N SER A 341 20.98 -19.86 -8.28
CA SER A 341 20.61 -18.47 -8.43
C SER A 341 21.67 -17.73 -9.23
N SER A 342 21.22 -16.95 -10.20
CA SER A 342 22.07 -16.08 -11.01
C SER A 342 22.66 -14.90 -10.22
N ARG A 343 22.09 -14.57 -9.05
CA ARG A 343 22.41 -13.33 -8.31
C ARG A 343 22.91 -13.53 -6.88
N PHE A 344 22.44 -14.57 -6.20
CA PHE A 344 22.64 -14.75 -4.76
C PHE A 344 23.54 -15.95 -4.41
N GLY A 345 23.86 -16.82 -5.36
CA GLY A 345 24.63 -18.06 -5.10
C GLY A 345 23.87 -19.11 -4.28
N TYR A 346 22.58 -18.88 -4.02
CA TYR A 346 21.66 -19.88 -3.50
C TYR A 346 21.50 -21.01 -4.51
N LYS A 347 21.30 -22.23 -4.04
CA LYS A 347 21.04 -23.34 -4.95
C LYS A 347 20.10 -24.37 -4.36
N ILE A 348 19.46 -25.11 -5.25
CA ILE A 348 18.84 -26.39 -4.90
C ILE A 348 19.65 -27.53 -5.51
N VAL A 349 19.77 -28.61 -4.75
CA VAL A 349 20.35 -29.88 -5.21
C VAL A 349 19.20 -30.86 -5.36
N VAL A 350 18.81 -31.16 -6.60
CA VAL A 350 17.75 -32.11 -6.92
C VAL A 350 18.35 -33.51 -6.89
N ASN A 351 17.94 -34.31 -5.90
CA ASN A 351 18.47 -35.65 -5.70
C ASN A 351 17.65 -36.72 -6.41
N LYS A 352 16.35 -36.49 -6.55
CA LYS A 352 15.46 -37.47 -7.16
C LYS A 352 14.28 -36.79 -7.82
N VAL A 353 13.93 -37.30 -8.99
CA VAL A 353 12.70 -36.97 -9.68
C VAL A 353 11.87 -38.24 -9.83
N LEU A 354 10.58 -38.16 -9.50
CA LEU A 354 9.67 -39.30 -9.47
C LEU A 354 8.38 -38.97 -10.22
N LYS A 355 7.95 -39.89 -11.09
CA LYS A 355 6.61 -39.91 -11.67
C LYS A 355 5.84 -41.06 -11.02
N GLN A 356 4.77 -40.75 -10.30
CA GLN A 356 3.90 -41.68 -9.59
C GLN A 356 2.46 -41.43 -10.00
N ASP A 357 1.87 -42.31 -10.82
CA ASP A 357 0.50 -42.17 -11.33
C ASP A 357 0.19 -40.77 -11.88
N GLN A 358 -0.55 -39.97 -11.11
CA GLN A 358 -0.98 -38.60 -11.44
C GLN A 358 -0.09 -37.51 -10.84
N GLN A 359 1.03 -37.87 -10.21
CA GLN A 359 1.93 -36.94 -9.55
C GLN A 359 3.33 -36.98 -10.13
N PHE A 360 3.91 -35.79 -10.28
CA PHE A 360 5.33 -35.59 -10.49
C PHE A 360 5.92 -34.98 -9.22
N ILE A 361 7.05 -35.51 -8.74
CA ILE A 361 7.66 -35.12 -7.47
C ILE A 361 9.13 -34.84 -7.69
N ILE A 362 9.58 -33.67 -7.21
CA ILE A 362 10.99 -33.27 -7.18
C ILE A 362 11.43 -33.27 -5.71
N ASP A 363 12.44 -34.07 -5.39
CA ASP A 363 13.07 -34.16 -4.07
C ASP A 363 14.40 -33.42 -4.09
N TYR A 364 14.55 -32.40 -3.23
CA TYR A 364 15.70 -31.49 -3.29
C TYR A 364 16.09 -30.91 -1.93
N TYR A 365 17.32 -30.44 -1.87
CA TYR A 365 17.91 -29.77 -0.71
C TYR A 365 18.23 -28.34 -1.08
N ILE A 366 17.83 -27.39 -0.23
CA ILE A 366 18.24 -25.99 -0.38
C ILE A 366 19.64 -25.84 0.24
N LYS A 367 20.55 -25.17 -0.46
CA LYS A 367 21.95 -24.95 -0.05
C LYS A 367 22.34 -23.49 -0.21
N ASN A 368 23.41 -23.13 0.50
CA ASN A 368 23.99 -21.79 0.54
C ASN A 368 23.04 -20.70 1.07
N VAL A 369 21.99 -21.09 1.80
CA VAL A 369 21.11 -20.16 2.51
C VAL A 369 21.42 -20.27 3.99
N ASP A 370 21.60 -19.13 4.65
CA ASP A 370 21.70 -19.06 6.10
C ASP A 370 20.32 -19.30 6.73
N SER A 371 20.05 -20.51 7.22
CA SER A 371 18.72 -20.87 7.71
C SER A 371 18.31 -20.15 8.99
N GLU A 372 19.27 -19.57 9.72
CA GLU A 372 19.00 -18.86 10.98
C GLU A 372 18.46 -17.44 10.74
N SER A 373 18.78 -16.84 9.59
CA SER A 373 18.32 -15.49 9.22
C SER A 373 16.92 -15.44 8.61
N TYR A 374 16.25 -16.59 8.42
CA TYR A 374 14.89 -16.65 7.88
C TYR A 374 13.90 -17.31 8.82
N LYS A 375 12.67 -16.81 8.77
CA LYS A 375 11.53 -17.52 9.37
C LYS A 375 11.24 -18.80 8.57
N LYS A 376 10.73 -19.82 9.27
CA LYS A 376 10.48 -21.15 8.69
C LYS A 376 9.48 -21.13 7.53
N ASP A 377 8.51 -20.23 7.58
CA ASP A 377 7.48 -20.04 6.56
C ASP A 377 8.07 -19.56 5.23
N ILE A 378 9.21 -18.85 5.22
CA ILE A 378 9.89 -18.43 3.99
C ILE A 378 10.35 -19.64 3.17
N PHE A 379 10.93 -20.66 3.81
CA PHE A 379 11.35 -21.89 3.11
C PHE A 379 10.15 -22.69 2.59
N GLN A 380 9.05 -22.67 3.34
CA GLN A 380 7.81 -23.30 2.89
C GLN A 380 7.25 -22.56 1.67
N ASN A 381 7.22 -21.23 1.71
CA ASN A 381 6.78 -20.39 0.59
C ASN A 381 7.65 -20.63 -0.66
N PHE A 382 8.98 -20.72 -0.49
CA PHE A 382 9.89 -21.10 -1.56
C PHE A 382 9.51 -22.46 -2.18
N ALA A 383 9.27 -23.47 -1.35
CA ALA A 383 8.90 -24.80 -1.83
C ALA A 383 7.53 -24.84 -2.52
N ASP A 384 6.59 -24.03 -2.05
CA ASP A 384 5.23 -23.86 -2.60
C ASP A 384 5.24 -23.14 -3.96
N GLN A 385 6.25 -22.31 -4.21
CA GLN A 385 6.36 -21.49 -5.42
C GLN A 385 7.22 -22.10 -6.53
N ILE A 386 7.83 -23.27 -6.33
CA ILE A 386 8.49 -23.99 -7.43
C ILE A 386 7.45 -24.39 -8.48
N LYS A 387 7.75 -24.12 -9.76
CA LYS A 387 6.86 -24.39 -10.89
C LYS A 387 7.58 -25.25 -11.94
N LEU A 388 6.79 -25.89 -12.80
CA LEU A 388 7.28 -26.39 -14.07
C LEU A 388 6.81 -25.49 -15.19
N ILE A 389 7.68 -25.25 -16.16
CA ILE A 389 7.36 -24.58 -17.41
C ILE A 389 7.62 -25.51 -18.58
N ARG A 390 6.77 -25.50 -19.61
CA ARG A 390 7.09 -26.20 -20.86
C ARG A 390 8.37 -25.65 -21.46
N SER A 391 9.33 -26.52 -21.74
CA SER A 391 10.64 -26.14 -22.27
C SER A 391 10.54 -25.38 -23.61
N GLU A 392 9.52 -25.66 -24.42
CA GLU A 392 9.27 -24.94 -25.68
C GLU A 392 8.77 -23.49 -25.50
N ASP A 393 8.26 -23.15 -24.31
CA ASP A 393 7.78 -21.81 -23.98
C ASP A 393 8.85 -20.97 -23.23
N VAL A 394 10.05 -21.51 -23.05
CA VAL A 394 11.18 -20.80 -22.41
C VAL A 394 11.82 -19.84 -23.40
N ILE A 395 11.95 -18.57 -23.02
CA ILE A 395 12.59 -17.53 -23.84
C ILE A 395 14.09 -17.53 -23.59
N SER A 396 14.89 -17.91 -24.59
CA SER A 396 16.34 -18.09 -24.43
C SER A 396 17.15 -16.79 -24.25
N ASN A 397 16.58 -15.63 -24.59
CA ASN A 397 17.28 -14.32 -24.58
C ASN A 397 16.48 -13.21 -23.87
N GLY A 398 15.35 -13.54 -23.25
CA GLY A 398 14.56 -12.60 -22.48
C GLY A 398 15.04 -12.56 -21.04
N ASP A 399 14.76 -11.47 -20.34
CA ASP A 399 14.84 -11.48 -18.89
C ASP A 399 13.57 -12.12 -18.28
N GLY A 400 13.52 -12.24 -16.95
CA GLY A 400 12.39 -12.89 -16.31
C GLY A 400 11.06 -12.14 -16.52
N GLN A 401 11.08 -10.83 -16.72
CA GLN A 401 9.87 -10.06 -17.06
C GLN A 401 9.36 -10.50 -18.44
N ASP A 402 10.23 -10.56 -19.45
CA ASP A 402 9.89 -11.03 -20.79
C ASP A 402 9.26 -12.44 -20.73
N GLN A 403 9.85 -13.31 -19.89
CA GLN A 403 9.35 -14.65 -19.70
C GLN A 403 7.93 -14.67 -19.12
N TYR A 404 7.65 -13.87 -18.10
CA TYR A 404 6.33 -13.80 -17.47
C TYR A 404 5.26 -13.19 -18.38
N GLU A 405 5.62 -12.16 -19.16
CA GLU A 405 4.71 -11.52 -20.12
C GLU A 405 4.31 -12.45 -21.27
N ALA A 406 5.20 -13.36 -21.67
CA ALA A 406 4.95 -14.30 -22.75
C ALA A 406 4.26 -15.62 -22.32
N LEU A 407 4.01 -15.82 -21.03
CA LEU A 407 3.40 -17.06 -20.53
C LEU A 407 2.00 -17.27 -21.13
N LYS A 408 1.80 -18.46 -21.70
CA LYS A 408 0.47 -18.93 -22.11
C LYS A 408 -0.21 -19.59 -20.91
N GLU A 409 -1.54 -19.66 -20.96
CA GLU A 409 -2.36 -20.17 -19.85
C GLU A 409 -2.02 -21.62 -19.43
N ASP A 410 -1.51 -22.41 -20.37
CA ASP A 410 -1.16 -23.82 -20.20
C ASP A 410 0.37 -24.07 -20.18
N SER A 411 1.19 -23.02 -20.20
CA SER A 411 2.66 -23.13 -20.14
C SER A 411 3.18 -23.63 -18.80
N LEU A 412 2.42 -23.40 -17.71
CA LEU A 412 2.87 -23.66 -16.35
C LEU A 412 2.08 -24.80 -15.69
N ILE A 413 2.82 -25.64 -14.96
CA ILE A 413 2.27 -26.52 -13.93
C ILE A 413 2.74 -26.00 -12.58
N LEU A 414 1.79 -25.53 -11.78
CA LEU A 414 2.06 -25.01 -10.45
C LEU A 414 2.28 -26.17 -9.48
N GLY A 415 3.26 -26.02 -8.58
CA GLY A 415 3.40 -26.91 -7.44
C GLY A 415 2.16 -26.84 -6.56
N LYS A 416 1.75 -27.99 -6.02
CA LYS A 416 1.01 -28.02 -4.76
C LYS A 416 1.94 -27.63 -3.63
N LYS A 417 1.34 -27.37 -2.46
CA LYS A 417 2.06 -27.11 -1.21
C LYS A 417 3.23 -28.08 -1.05
N GLY A 418 4.45 -27.54 -1.05
CA GLY A 418 5.69 -28.26 -0.86
C GLY A 418 5.67 -29.02 0.46
N LYS A 419 6.30 -30.19 0.48
CA LYS A 419 6.38 -31.02 1.67
C LYS A 419 7.76 -30.89 2.29
N LEU A 420 7.82 -30.35 3.50
CA LEU A 420 9.01 -30.41 4.33
C LEU A 420 9.31 -31.87 4.72
N ILE A 421 10.49 -32.37 4.37
CA ILE A 421 10.95 -33.73 4.71
C ILE A 421 11.88 -33.70 5.91
N ASN A 422 12.84 -32.76 5.93
CA ASN A 422 13.74 -32.57 7.06
C ASN A 422 14.13 -31.09 7.18
N GLN A 423 13.80 -30.49 8.32
CA GLN A 423 14.03 -29.08 8.58
C GLN A 423 15.51 -28.72 8.71
N GLU A 424 16.29 -29.50 9.45
CA GLU A 424 17.72 -29.22 9.69
C GLU A 424 18.54 -29.27 8.40
N LYS A 425 18.12 -30.11 7.46
CA LYS A 425 18.80 -30.28 6.17
C LYS A 425 18.23 -29.41 5.06
N LEU A 426 17.19 -28.61 5.34
CA LEU A 426 16.39 -27.89 4.34
C LEU A 426 15.98 -28.81 3.18
N HIS A 427 15.47 -30.00 3.51
CA HIS A 427 15.07 -31.02 2.56
C HIS A 427 13.57 -30.95 2.31
N PHE A 428 13.19 -30.73 1.06
CA PHE A 428 11.81 -30.54 0.63
C PHE A 428 11.46 -31.44 -0.55
N GLN A 429 10.15 -31.59 -0.76
CA GLN A 429 9.57 -32.17 -1.97
C GLN A 429 8.53 -31.23 -2.56
N SER A 430 8.69 -30.82 -3.80
CA SER A 430 7.65 -30.12 -4.55
C SER A 430 6.87 -31.13 -5.39
N ARG A 431 5.53 -31.03 -5.36
CA ARG A 431 4.62 -32.01 -5.95
C ARG A 431 3.72 -31.33 -6.97
N PHE A 432 3.56 -31.95 -8.13
CA PHE A 432 2.79 -31.41 -9.24
C PHE A 432 1.72 -32.42 -9.61
N GLU A 433 0.46 -31.98 -9.67
CA GLU A 433 -0.63 -32.79 -10.19
C GLU A 433 -0.62 -32.72 -11.72
N LEU A 434 -0.72 -33.88 -12.36
CA LEU A 434 -0.72 -34.01 -13.81
C LEU A 434 -2.14 -34.31 -14.28
N ASP A 435 -2.75 -33.38 -15.02
CA ASP A 435 -4.10 -33.58 -15.58
C ASP A 435 -4.18 -34.76 -16.56
N LYS A 436 -3.09 -35.01 -17.31
CA LYS A 436 -2.95 -36.06 -18.33
C LYS A 436 -1.60 -36.76 -18.17
N PRO A 437 -1.42 -37.59 -17.13
CA PRO A 437 -0.12 -38.17 -16.79
C PRO A 437 0.48 -39.01 -17.92
N GLU A 438 -0.33 -39.64 -18.75
CA GLU A 438 0.09 -40.40 -19.92
C GLU A 438 0.74 -39.56 -21.01
N LYS A 439 0.41 -38.26 -21.09
CA LYS A 439 0.99 -37.30 -22.04
C LYS A 439 2.18 -36.52 -21.47
N PHE A 440 2.43 -36.64 -20.18
CA PHE A 440 3.51 -35.92 -19.52
C PHE A 440 4.86 -36.60 -19.78
N THR A 441 5.75 -35.91 -20.49
CA THR A 441 7.16 -36.27 -20.66
C THR A 441 8.02 -35.30 -19.87
N ILE A 442 8.90 -35.82 -19.01
CA ILE A 442 9.79 -35.01 -18.16
C ILE A 442 10.65 -34.02 -18.96
N ASN A 443 11.16 -34.43 -20.12
CA ASN A 443 12.05 -33.62 -20.97
C ASN A 443 11.34 -32.46 -21.66
N ASP A 444 10.01 -32.47 -21.71
CA ASP A 444 9.21 -31.38 -22.28
C ASP A 444 9.07 -30.21 -21.29
N TYR A 445 9.61 -30.35 -20.07
CA TYR A 445 9.50 -29.34 -19.01
C TYR A 445 10.87 -28.95 -18.44
N SER A 446 10.93 -27.69 -18.02
CA SER A 446 12.01 -27.10 -17.26
C SER A 446 11.50 -26.72 -15.87
N LEU A 447 12.42 -26.68 -14.90
CA LEU A 447 12.15 -26.27 -13.54
C LEU A 447 12.26 -24.75 -13.43
N MET A 448 11.29 -24.09 -12.82
CA MET A 448 11.37 -22.68 -12.42
C MET A 448 11.54 -22.59 -10.90
N VAL A 449 12.64 -21.99 -10.46
CA VAL A 449 13.04 -21.93 -9.04
C VAL A 449 13.07 -20.47 -8.54
N PRO A 450 12.25 -20.10 -7.55
CA PRO A 450 12.04 -18.71 -7.16
C PRO A 450 13.06 -18.25 -6.09
N PHE A 451 14.34 -18.17 -6.45
CA PHE A 451 15.40 -17.77 -5.50
C PHE A 451 15.24 -16.33 -4.96
N GLY A 452 14.57 -15.44 -5.71
CA GLY A 452 14.26 -14.08 -5.27
C GLY A 452 13.51 -13.99 -3.94
N ILE A 453 12.79 -15.05 -3.52
CA ILE A 453 12.13 -15.12 -2.19
C ILE A 453 13.13 -14.96 -1.04
N PHE A 454 14.37 -15.40 -1.23
CA PHE A 454 15.43 -15.23 -0.24
C PHE A 454 16.11 -13.85 -0.34
N GLY A 455 15.90 -13.08 -1.41
CA GLY A 455 16.54 -11.76 -1.60
C GLY A 455 16.19 -10.74 -0.50
N MET A 456 15.03 -10.90 0.17
CA MET A 456 14.53 -9.93 1.17
C MET A 456 15.42 -9.79 2.42
N ASN A 457 16.17 -10.83 2.82
CA ASN A 457 17.04 -10.77 4.00
C ASN A 457 18.54 -10.77 3.63
N ASP A 458 18.88 -10.69 2.34
CA ASP A 458 20.26 -10.60 1.85
C ASP A 458 20.52 -9.22 1.22
N SER A 459 20.19 -8.21 2.02
CA SER A 459 20.36 -6.82 1.69
C SER A 459 21.82 -6.38 1.74
N ILE A 460 22.16 -5.38 0.93
CA ILE A 460 23.50 -4.80 0.92
C ILE A 460 23.44 -3.46 1.67
N GLU A 461 24.10 -3.41 2.83
CA GLU A 461 24.25 -2.18 3.59
C GLU A 461 25.08 -1.14 2.82
N MET A 462 24.58 0.09 2.79
CA MET A 462 25.32 1.25 2.32
C MET A 462 25.75 2.11 3.52
N LYS A 463 26.81 2.91 3.35
CA LYS A 463 27.21 3.84 4.41
C LYS A 463 26.10 4.87 4.63
N PRO A 464 25.74 5.19 5.88
CA PRO A 464 24.84 6.30 6.16
C PRO A 464 25.41 7.60 5.61
N VAL A 465 24.53 8.49 5.13
CA VAL A 465 24.90 9.82 4.65
C VAL A 465 24.25 10.87 5.54
N LYS A 466 25.08 11.81 6.01
CA LYS A 466 24.62 13.03 6.67
C LYS A 466 24.34 14.08 5.60
N VAL A 467 23.16 14.68 5.65
CA VAL A 467 22.73 15.74 4.74
C VAL A 467 22.48 16.98 5.57
N ASP A 468 23.40 17.94 5.51
CA ASP A 468 23.26 19.19 6.25
C ASP A 468 22.13 20.04 5.65
N LEU A 469 21.30 20.60 6.52
CA LEU A 469 20.24 21.53 6.16
C LEU A 469 20.83 22.95 6.26
N PRO A 470 20.63 23.83 5.27
CA PRO A 470 21.07 25.20 5.37
C PRO A 470 20.25 25.93 6.43
N ASN A 471 20.95 26.45 7.43
CA ASN A 471 20.37 27.26 8.49
C ASN A 471 19.86 28.60 7.92
N HIS A 472 18.67 29.01 8.35
CA HIS A 472 18.03 30.26 7.93
C HIS A 472 18.72 31.52 8.43
#